data_AF-A0A938L4E7-F1
#
_entry.id   AF-A0A938L4E7-F1
#
_cell.length_a   1.000
_cell.length_b   1.000
_cell.length_c   1.000
_cell.angle_alpha   90.00
_cell.angle_beta   90.00
_cell.angle_gamma   90.00
#
_symmetry.space_group_name_H-M   'P 1'
#
loop_
_entity.id
_entity.type
_entity.pdbx_description
1 polymer ?
#
loop_
_entity_poly.entity_id
_entity_poly.type
_entity_poly.pdbx_seq_one_letter_code
_entity_poly.pdbx_strand_id
1 'polypeptide(L)' 'MTLFVDAHRERFGVEPICRALQAAPSTCCAARTGAMPARRVHDEALKVKLRHVHAGHFGVYGARKLWRPAARSSA' A
#
# COMPACT_ATOMS: atom_id res chain seq x y z
N MET A 1 15.66 0.21 -6.20
CA MET A 1 15.44 1.68 -6.14
C MET A 1 15.96 2.26 -4.84
N THR A 2 15.45 1.85 -3.67
CA THR A 2 15.95 2.31 -2.35
C THR A 2 17.42 1.98 -2.09
N LEU A 3 17.87 0.77 -2.45
CA LEU A 3 19.28 0.35 -2.29
C LEU A 3 20.28 1.30 -2.96
N PHE A 4 19.93 1.85 -4.13
CA PHE A 4 20.79 2.79 -4.84
C PHE A 4 20.86 4.14 -4.13
N VAL A 5 19.71 4.65 -3.65
CA VAL A 5 19.65 5.90 -2.90
C VAL A 5 20.38 5.75 -1.56
N ASP A 6 20.21 4.63 -0.86
CA ASP A 6 20.89 4.38 0.41
C ASP A 6 22.41 4.27 0.26
N ALA A 7 22.91 3.67 -0.83
CA ALA A 7 24.34 3.56 -1.09
C ALA A 7 25.01 4.93 -1.40
N HIS A 8 24.25 5.92 -1.87
CA HIS A 8 24.81 7.18 -2.38
C HIS A 8 24.40 8.41 -1.54
N ARG A 9 23.47 8.26 -0.58
CA ARG A 9 22.95 9.38 0.23
C ARG A 9 24.00 10.08 1.09
N GLU A 10 25.05 9.37 1.53
CA GLU A 10 26.10 9.99 2.35
C GLU A 10 26.97 10.94 1.52
N ARG A 11 27.11 10.66 0.22
CA ARG A 11 27.93 11.45 -0.69
C ARG A 11 27.16 12.60 -1.34
N PHE A 12 25.89 12.39 -1.69
CA PHE A 12 25.11 13.35 -2.48
C PHE A 12 23.86 13.87 -1.77
N GLY A 13 23.48 13.31 -0.62
CA GLY A 13 22.17 13.55 -0.02
C GLY A 13 21.04 12.84 -0.77
N VAL A 14 19.86 12.75 -0.14
CA VAL A 14 18.71 12.05 -0.71
C VAL A 14 18.02 12.88 -1.81
N GLU A 15 17.94 14.20 -1.62
CA GLU A 15 17.19 15.10 -2.50
C GLU A 15 17.76 15.18 -3.93
N PRO A 16 19.09 15.30 -4.15
CA PRO A 16 19.67 15.32 -5.50
C PRO A 16 19.51 13.99 -6.25
N ILE A 17 19.63 12.86 -5.55
CA ILE A 17 19.45 11.52 -6.13
C ILE A 17 17.98 11.32 -6.53
N CYS A 18 17.05 11.67 -5.65
CA CYS A 18 15.62 11.60 -5.92
C CYS A 18 15.22 12.48 -7.13
N ARG A 19 15.80 13.68 -7.25
CA ARG A 19 15.60 14.55 -8.42
C ARG A 19 16.10 13.91 -9.72
N ALA A 20 17.29 13.30 -9.72
CA ALA A 20 17.84 12.62 -10.89
C ALA A 20 17.01 11.38 -11.30
N LEU A 21 16.45 10.66 -10.33
CA LEU A 21 15.59 9.50 -10.56
C LEU A 21 14.13 9.87 -10.86
N GLN A 22 13.77 11.17 -10.86
CA GLN A 22 12.38 11.65 -10.96
C GLN A 22 11.45 10.99 -9.92
N ALA A 23 11.98 10.71 -8.74
CA ALA A 23 11.27 10.09 -7.63
C ALA A 23 11.06 11.11 -6.51
N ALA A 24 9.93 11.03 -5.81
CA ALA A 24 9.70 11.90 -4.65
C ALA A 24 10.53 11.44 -3.44
N PRO A 25 11.18 12.36 -2.69
CA PRO A 25 11.92 12.02 -1.47
C PRO A 25 11.06 11.29 -0.43
N SER A 26 9.78 11.65 -0.34
CA SER A 26 8.80 10.98 0.52
C SER A 26 8.63 9.50 0.19
N THR A 27 8.61 9.15 -1.10
CA THR A 27 8.54 7.76 -1.58
C THR A 27 9.78 6.97 -1.21
N CYS A 28 10.97 7.57 -1.33
CA CYS A 28 12.23 6.93 -0.94
C CYS A 28 12.29 6.69 0.58
N CYS A 29 11.87 7.67 1.38
CA CYS A 29 11.81 7.54 2.83
C CYS A 29 10.80 6.48 3.29
N ALA A 30 9.61 6.43 2.68
CA ALA A 30 8.57 5.44 2.99
C ALA A 30 9.00 4.01 2.64
N ALA A 31 9.74 3.83 1.55
CA ALA A 31 10.25 2.52 1.17
C ALA A 31 11.42 2.05 2.06
N ARG A 32 12.14 2.97 2.70
CA ARG A 32 13.25 2.68 3.63
C ARG A 32 12.79 2.21 5.01
N THR A 33 11.71 2.78 5.55
CA THR A 33 11.22 2.39 6.89
C THR A 33 10.63 0.98 6.91
N GLY A 34 10.39 0.35 5.76
CA GLY A 34 9.71 -0.94 5.66
C GLY A 34 8.25 -0.90 6.16
N ALA A 35 7.82 0.25 6.68
CA ALA A 35 6.48 0.47 7.19
C ALA A 35 5.53 0.45 6.01
N MET A 36 4.64 -0.54 6.01
CA MET A 36 3.52 -0.51 5.08
C MET A 36 2.74 0.78 5.34
N PRO A 37 2.50 1.62 4.33
CA PRO A 37 1.74 2.84 4.53
C PRO A 37 0.38 2.47 5.12
N ALA A 38 -0.16 3.30 6.02
CA ALA A 38 -1.40 3.02 6.73
C ALA A 38 -2.54 2.61 5.79
N ARG A 39 -2.59 3.20 4.58
CA ARG A 39 -3.51 2.80 3.50
C ARG A 39 -3.34 1.35 3.07
N ARG A 40 -2.11 0.89 2.88
CA ARG A 40 -1.82 -0.50 2.46
C ARG A 40 -2.20 -1.49 3.56
N VAL A 41 -1.98 -1.14 4.82
CA VAL A 41 -2.43 -1.96 5.97
C VAL A 41 -3.97 -2.06 5.97
N HIS A 42 -4.64 -0.93 5.82
CA HIS A 42 -6.10 -0.88 5.72
C HIS A 42 -6.63 -1.69 4.53
N ASP A 43 -6.01 -1.55 3.36
CA ASP A 43 -6.40 -2.26 2.15
C ASP A 43 -6.24 -3.77 2.29
N GLU A 44 -5.16 -4.25 2.92
CA GLU A 44 -4.98 -5.69 3.18
C GLU A 44 -6.05 -6.23 4.14
N ALA A 45 -6.38 -5.50 5.20
CA ALA A 45 -7.47 -5.85 6.10
C ALA A 45 -8.82 -5.86 5.36
N LEU A 46 -9.07 -4.87 4.51
CA LEU A 46 -10.28 -4.76 3.71
C LEU A 46 -10.40 -5.93 2.71
N LYS A 47 -9.30 -6.35 2.08
CA LYS A 47 -9.28 -7.52 1.17
C LYS A 47 -9.67 -8.80 1.89
N VAL A 48 -9.19 -9.03 3.10
CA VAL A 48 -9.59 -10.20 3.91
C VAL A 48 -11.11 -10.18 4.15
N LYS A 49 -11.65 -9.03 4.55
CA LYS A 49 -13.09 -8.84 4.76
C LYS A 49 -13.92 -9.09 3.49
N LEU A 50 -13.49 -8.50 2.37
CA LEU A 50 -14.15 -8.67 1.07
C LEU A 50 -14.17 -10.14 0.64
N ARG A 51 -13.08 -10.89 0.86
CA ARG A 51 -13.03 -12.33 0.57
C ARG A 51 -14.03 -13.13 1.39
N HIS A 52 -14.13 -12.84 2.70
CA HIS A 52 -15.07 -13.53 3.57
C HIS A 52 -16.53 -13.30 3.14
N VAL A 53 -16.88 -12.03 2.87
CA VAL A 53 -18.22 -11.67 2.39
C VAL A 53 -18.52 -12.28 1.02
N HIS A 54 -17.53 -12.29 0.11
CA HIS A 54 -17.70 -12.87 -1.22
C HIS A 54 -17.95 -14.38 -1.12
N ALA A 55 -17.20 -15.09 -0.28
CA ALA A 55 -17.41 -16.52 -0.02
C ALA A 55 -18.78 -16.79 0.63
N GLY A 56 -19.21 -15.98 1.60
CA GLY A 56 -20.53 -16.08 2.23
C GLY A 56 -21.71 -15.83 1.27
N HIS A 57 -21.46 -15.17 0.14
CA HIS A 57 -22.44 -14.98 -0.95
C HIS A 57 -22.17 -15.89 -2.16
N PHE A 58 -21.59 -17.08 -1.92
CA PHE A 58 -21.30 -18.12 -2.92
C PHE A 58 -20.41 -17.66 -4.08
N GLY A 59 -19.65 -16.58 -3.91
CA GLY A 59 -18.81 -16.00 -4.96
C GLY A 59 -19.58 -15.28 -6.08
N VAL A 60 -20.90 -15.10 -5.97
CA VAL A 60 -21.71 -14.52 -7.04
C VAL A 60 -21.71 -12.99 -6.99
N TYR A 61 -21.29 -12.41 -5.87
CA TYR A 61 -21.26 -10.96 -5.67
C TYR A 61 -20.02 -10.34 -6.30
N GLY A 62 -20.19 -9.70 -7.46
CA GLY A 62 -19.18 -8.81 -8.03
C GLY A 62 -19.00 -7.51 -7.24
N ALA A 63 -18.00 -6.70 -7.62
CA ALA A 63 -17.56 -5.51 -6.88
C ALA A 63 -18.71 -4.57 -6.44
N ARG A 64 -19.67 -4.31 -7.33
CA ARG A 64 -20.83 -3.43 -7.05
C ARG A 64 -21.75 -3.99 -5.94
N LYS A 65 -21.91 -5.31 -5.84
CA LYS A 65 -22.78 -5.93 -4.82
C LYS A 65 -22.03 -6.17 -3.51
N LEU A 66 -20.70 -6.22 -3.56
CA LEU A 66 -19.86 -6.59 -2.43
C LEU A 66 -19.65 -5.44 -1.42
N TRP A 67 -19.74 -4.17 -1.85
CA TRP A 67 -19.44 -3.03 -0.97
C TRP A 67 -20.43 -2.88 0.21
N ARG A 68 -21.75 -3.03 -0.02
CA ARG A 68 -22.76 -2.83 1.05
C ARG A 68 -22.64 -3.89 2.15
N PRO A 69 -22.54 -5.20 1.84
CA PRO A 69 -22.36 -6.21 2.88
C PRO A 69 -20.99 -6.10 3.57
N ALA A 70 -19.92 -5.77 2.83
CA ALA A 70 -18.60 -5.55 3.42
C ALA A 70 -18.55 -4.36 4.39
N ALA A 71 -19.31 -3.29 4.15
CA ALA A 71 -19.42 -2.19 5.09
C ALA A 71 -20.08 -2.61 6.42
N ARG A 72 -21.09 -3.48 6.37
CA ARG A 72 -21.87 -3.90 7.56
C ARG A 72 -21.21 -5.00 8.39
N SER A 73 -20.33 -5.80 7.81
CA SER A 73 -19.67 -6.92 8.49
C SER A 73 -18.56 -6.47 9.47
N SER A 74 -18.65 -5.29 10.09
CA SER A 74 -17.70 -4.85 11.11
C SER A 74 -17.79 -5.77 12.32
N ALA A 75 -16.80 -6.65 12.47
CA ALA A 75 -16.41 -7.26 13.73
C ALA A 75 -15.34 -6.37 14.38
#